data_AF-A0A1B6KV43-F1
#
_entry.id   AF-A0A1B6KV43-F1
#
_cell.length_a   1.000
_cell.length_b   1.000
_cell.length_c   1.000
_cell.angle_alpha   90.00
_cell.angle_beta   90.00
_cell.angle_gamma   90.00
#
_symmetry.space_group_name_H-M   'P 1'
#
loop_
_entity.id
_entity.type
_entity.pdbx_description
1 polymer ?
#
loop_
_entity_poly.entity_id
_entity_poly.type
_entity_poly.pdbx_seq_one_letter_code
_entity_poly.pdbx_strand_id
1 'polypeptide(L)'
;KNMAVPDWLTADFLKSCLESDEENPQKVTVTGFTVEPAAPPGSNYGCCVSRVNVQYVTIGDEADQRSISLILKSPVVGGFMEEFSDFVKDIYETEPNYYNKFIRETYKLNKHNIVPKHYKSPKP
;
A
#
# COMPACT_ATOMS: atom_id res chain seq x y z
N LYS A 1 -17.22 -12.86 7.07
CA LYS A 1 -16.58 -13.64 5.97
C LYS A 1 -15.10 -13.29 6.03
N ASN A 2 -14.21 -14.26 6.30
CA ASN A 2 -12.77 -13.99 6.30
C ASN A 2 -12.36 -13.62 4.88
N MET A 3 -11.68 -12.49 4.72
CA MET A 3 -11.13 -12.07 3.43
C MET A 3 -9.95 -12.98 3.12
N ALA A 4 -9.98 -13.65 1.97
CA ALA A 4 -8.83 -14.41 1.51
C ALA A 4 -7.68 -13.42 1.25
N VAL A 5 -6.53 -13.66 1.88
CA VAL A 5 -5.32 -12.88 1.63
C VAL A 5 -4.87 -13.19 0.20
N PRO A 6 -4.69 -12.18 -0.67
CA PRO A 6 -4.22 -12.43 -2.02
C PRO A 6 -2.80 -13.00 -2.03
N ASP A 7 -2.50 -13.94 -2.93
CA ASP A 7 -1.19 -14.59 -3.01
C ASP A 7 -0.02 -13.61 -3.24
N TRP A 8 -0.31 -12.44 -3.83
CA TRP A 8 0.69 -11.41 -4.06
C TRP A 8 1.04 -10.59 -2.81
N LEU A 9 0.19 -10.61 -1.78
CA LEU A 9 0.40 -9.87 -0.53
C LEU A 9 1.29 -10.69 0.39
N THR A 10 2.60 -10.63 0.16
CA THR A 10 3.61 -11.41 0.88
C THR A 10 4.44 -10.55 1.84
N ALA A 11 5.22 -11.20 2.70
CA ALA A 11 6.21 -10.53 3.54
C ALA A 11 7.24 -9.73 2.71
N ASP A 12 7.68 -10.28 1.57
CA ASP A 12 8.62 -9.59 0.66
C ASP A 12 8.00 -8.37 -0.02
N PHE A 13 6.70 -8.45 -0.38
CA PHE A 13 5.96 -7.30 -0.90
C PHE A 13 5.92 -6.18 0.16
N LEU A 14 5.51 -6.51 1.38
CA LEU A 14 5.42 -5.56 2.49
C LEU A 14 6.78 -4.98 2.87
N LYS A 15 7.83 -5.81 2.86
CA LYS A 15 9.21 -5.36 3.03
C LYS A 15 9.58 -4.31 2.00
N SER A 16 9.36 -4.61 0.72
CA SER A 16 9.66 -3.69 -0.38
C SER A 16 8.91 -2.35 -0.25
N CYS A 17 7.66 -2.39 0.20
CA CYS A 17 6.91 -1.18 0.52
C CYS A 17 7.59 -0.39 1.65
N LEU A 18 7.89 -1.01 2.80
CA LEU A 18 8.50 -0.32 3.94
C LEU A 18 9.89 0.24 3.63
N GLU A 19 10.70 -0.49 2.85
CA GLU A 19 12.04 -0.05 2.42
C GLU A 19 12.00 1.07 1.36
N SER A 20 10.82 1.40 0.80
CA SER A 20 10.65 2.51 -0.15
C SER A 20 10.52 3.90 0.52
N ASP A 21 10.57 3.95 1.84
CA ASP A 21 10.53 5.19 2.62
C ASP A 21 11.79 6.03 2.38
N GLU A 22 11.67 7.08 1.57
CA GLU A 22 12.77 7.99 1.26
C GLU A 22 13.12 8.92 2.43
N GLU A 23 12.20 9.13 3.37
CA GLU A 23 12.42 10.00 4.55
C GLU A 23 13.18 9.26 5.65
N ASN A 24 12.96 7.95 5.79
CA ASN A 24 13.64 7.10 6.75
C ASN A 24 14.12 5.80 6.11
N PRO A 25 15.20 5.85 5.30
CA PRO A 25 15.71 4.68 4.60
C PRO A 25 16.26 3.67 5.61
N GLN A 26 15.53 2.57 5.80
CA GLN A 26 15.92 1.46 6.66
C GLN A 26 15.71 0.15 5.91
N LYS A 27 16.64 -0.79 6.08
CA LYS A 27 16.40 -2.17 5.67
C LYS A 27 15.65 -2.90 6.78
N VAL A 28 14.63 -3.66 6.41
CA VAL A 28 13.75 -4.31 7.38
C VAL A 28 13.55 -5.79 7.06
N THR A 29 13.19 -6.54 8.09
CA THR A 29 12.70 -7.91 7.96
C THR A 29 11.27 -7.95 8.50
N VAL A 30 10.32 -8.31 7.64
CA VAL A 30 8.93 -8.51 8.05
C VAL A 30 8.84 -9.85 8.77
N THR A 31 8.45 -9.82 10.04
CA THR A 31 8.36 -11.01 10.91
C THR A 31 6.95 -11.60 10.93
N GLY A 32 5.94 -10.82 10.55
CA GLY A 32 4.57 -11.29 10.38
C GLY A 32 3.62 -10.19 9.92
N PHE A 33 2.41 -10.57 9.48
CA PHE A 33 1.37 -9.60 9.20
C PHE A 33 -0.03 -10.22 9.30
N THR A 34 -1.03 -9.38 9.52
CA THR A 34 -2.45 -9.75 9.49
C THR A 34 -3.21 -8.83 8.56
N VAL A 35 -4.26 -9.34 7.91
CA VAL A 35 -5.07 -8.59 6.95
C VAL A 35 -6.54 -8.62 7.36
N GLU A 36 -7.18 -7.46 7.37
CA GLU A 36 -8.60 -7.31 7.65
C GLU A 36 -9.24 -6.28 6.69
N PRO A 37 -10.57 -6.29 6.51
CA PRO A 37 -11.26 -5.22 5.80
C PRO A 37 -11.03 -3.86 6.47
N ALA A 38 -10.59 -2.85 5.71
CA ALA A 38 -10.43 -1.50 6.26
C ALA A 38 -11.75 -0.72 6.37
N ALA A 39 -12.78 -1.16 5.64
CA ALA A 39 -14.09 -0.52 5.58
C ALA A 39 -15.21 -1.57 5.53
N PRO A 40 -16.45 -1.22 5.95
CA PRO A 40 -17.61 -2.10 5.83
C PRO A 40 -17.91 -2.48 4.37
N PRO A 41 -18.54 -3.64 4.13
CA PRO A 41 -19.06 -4.01 2.82
C PRO A 41 -19.98 -2.92 2.25
N GLY A 42 -19.84 -2.60 0.97
CA GLY A 42 -20.65 -1.57 0.29
C GLY A 42 -20.16 -0.13 0.49
N SER A 43 -19.06 0.08 1.22
CA SER A 43 -18.45 1.43 1.36
C SER A 43 -17.46 1.77 0.25
N ASN A 44 -16.88 0.77 -0.43
CA ASN A 44 -15.93 0.95 -1.53
C ASN A 44 -16.28 -0.02 -2.67
N TYR A 45 -16.71 0.54 -3.81
CA TYR A 45 -17.03 -0.24 -5.03
C TYR A 45 -15.90 -0.20 -6.06
N GLY A 46 -15.07 0.85 -6.00
CA GLY A 46 -14.02 1.11 -6.97
C GLY A 46 -12.67 0.49 -6.64
N CYS A 47 -12.50 -0.15 -5.48
CA CYS A 47 -11.27 -0.87 -5.10
C CYS A 47 -11.51 -1.78 -3.88
N CYS A 48 -10.65 -2.78 -3.72
CA CYS A 48 -10.53 -3.54 -2.48
C CYS A 48 -9.66 -2.76 -1.49
N VAL A 49 -10.23 -2.39 -0.33
CA VAL A 49 -9.50 -1.67 0.73
C VAL A 49 -9.29 -2.58 1.94
N SER A 50 -8.02 -2.88 2.20
CA SER A 50 -7.59 -3.76 3.29
C SER A 50 -6.74 -2.99 4.30
N ARG A 51 -6.88 -3.29 5.59
CA ARG A 51 -5.92 -2.89 6.61
C ARG A 51 -4.94 -4.03 6.81
N VAL A 52 -3.65 -3.73 6.72
CA VAL A 52 -2.56 -4.68 6.92
C VAL A 52 -1.75 -4.22 8.13
N ASN A 53 -1.80 -4.98 9.22
CA ASN A 53 -0.92 -4.77 10.36
C ASN A 53 0.35 -5.56 10.14
N VAL A 54 1.48 -4.87 9.94
CA VAL A 54 2.79 -5.46 9.64
C VAL A 54 3.64 -5.40 10.90
N GLN A 55 4.27 -6.52 11.24
CA GLN A 55 5.29 -6.63 12.28
C GLN A 55 6.65 -6.79 11.61
N TYR A 56 7.64 -6.03 12.05
CA TYR A 56 8.96 -6.02 11.43
C TYR A 56 10.06 -5.61 12.41
N VAL A 57 11.29 -5.95 12.06
CA VAL A 57 12.52 -5.49 12.74
C VAL A 57 13.41 -4.74 11.76
N THR A 58 14.22 -3.81 12.25
CA THR A 58 15.24 -3.15 11.43
C THR A 58 16.51 -4.02 11.42
N ILE A 59 17.15 -4.16 10.26
CA ILE A 59 18.41 -4.91 10.16
C ILE A 59 19.49 -4.23 11.02
N GLY A 60 20.09 -4.99 11.94
CA GLY A 60 21.05 -4.49 12.92
C GLY A 60 20.44 -4.10 14.27
N ASP A 61 19.11 -4.16 14.41
CA ASP A 61 18.38 -3.95 15.66
C ASP A 61 17.22 -4.94 15.77
N GLU A 62 17.56 -6.24 15.79
CA GLU A 62 16.60 -7.35 15.77
C GLU A 62 15.82 -7.48 17.08
N ALA A 63 16.29 -6.86 18.17
CA ALA A 63 15.60 -6.84 19.45
C ALA A 63 14.42 -5.83 19.45
N ASP A 64 14.44 -4.83 18.58
CA ASP A 64 13.39 -3.82 18.46
C ASP A 64 12.28 -4.25 17.49
N GLN A 65 11.33 -5.04 18.01
CA GLN A 65 10.13 -5.44 17.28
C GLN A 65 9.17 -4.25 17.11
N ARG A 66 8.95 -3.84 15.86
CA ARG A 66 8.05 -2.73 15.49
C ARG A 66 6.77 -3.23 14.82
N SER A 67 5.75 -2.37 14.83
CA SER A 67 4.49 -2.62 14.13
C SER A 67 3.98 -1.37 13.41
N ILE A 68 3.38 -1.56 12.24
CA ILE A 68 2.74 -0.49 11.47
C ILE A 68 1.42 -0.97 10.85
N SER A 69 0.40 -0.12 10.89
CA SER A 69 -0.89 -0.34 10.24
C SER A 69 -0.95 0.39 8.91
N LEU A 70 -1.04 -0.37 7.81
CA LEU A 70 -1.14 0.15 6.44
C LEU A 70 -2.56 0.04 5.91
N ILE A 71 -3.03 1.06 5.20
CA ILE A 71 -4.21 0.96 4.35
C ILE A 71 -3.73 0.61 2.95
N LEU A 72 -4.10 -0.57 2.48
CA LEU A 72 -3.79 -1.06 1.14
C LEU A 72 -5.03 -0.97 0.27
N LYS A 73 -4.91 -0.27 -0.86
CA LYS A 73 -5.89 -0.28 -1.93
C LYS A 73 -5.38 -1.17 -3.06
N SER A 74 -6.24 -2.06 -3.55
CA SER A 74 -5.93 -2.93 -4.68
C SER A 74 -7.11 -3.00 -5.64
N PRO A 75 -6.87 -3.30 -6.93
CA PRO A 75 -7.95 -3.49 -7.87
C PRO A 75 -8.92 -4.60 -7.42
N VAL A 76 -10.21 -4.40 -7.68
CA VAL A 76 -11.18 -5.50 -7.62
C VAL A 76 -10.90 -6.43 -8.81
N VAL A 77 -10.58 -7.70 -8.53
CA VAL A 77 -10.29 -8.69 -9.57
C VAL A 77 -11.55 -9.53 -9.82
N GLY A 78 -11.98 -9.60 -11.08
CA GLY A 78 -13.09 -10.42 -11.57
C GLY A 78 -14.46 -9.73 -11.61
N GLY A 79 -15.41 -10.37 -12.31
CA GLY A 79 -16.79 -9.92 -12.44
C GLY A 79 -16.93 -8.73 -13.39
N PHE A 80 -17.95 -7.88 -13.17
CA PHE A 80 -18.26 -6.72 -14.02
C PHE A 80 -17.05 -5.77 -14.21
N MET A 81 -16.11 -5.73 -13.27
CA MET A 81 -14.91 -4.88 -13.37
C MET A 81 -13.92 -5.35 -14.44
N GLU A 82 -13.95 -6.64 -14.80
CA GLU A 82 -13.09 -7.22 -15.83
C GLU A 82 -13.53 -6.78 -17.24
N GLU A 83 -14.84 -6.65 -17.46
CA GLU A 83 -15.44 -6.15 -18.71
C GLU A 83 -15.14 -4.67 -18.97
N PHE A 84 -14.86 -3.89 -17.92
CA PHE A 84 -14.49 -2.46 -17.99
C PHE A 84 -13.02 -2.21 -17.65
N SER A 85 -12.18 -3.24 -17.78
CA SER A 85 -10.78 -3.21 -17.34
C SER A 85 -9.99 -2.00 -17.85
N ASP A 86 -10.16 -1.58 -19.11
CA ASP A 86 -9.47 -0.41 -19.67
C ASP A 86 -9.89 0.91 -19.00
N PHE A 87 -11.20 1.15 -18.85
CA PHE A 87 -11.72 2.33 -18.16
C PHE A 87 -11.30 2.35 -16.68
N VAL A 88 -11.35 1.19 -16.05
CA VAL A 88 -10.98 0.97 -14.66
C VAL A 88 -9.47 1.18 -14.46
N LYS A 89 -8.64 0.79 -15.43
CA LYS A 89 -7.19 0.99 -15.42
C LYS A 89 -6.83 2.48 -15.45
N ASP A 90 -7.45 3.28 -16.30
CA ASP A 90 -7.20 4.74 -16.35
C ASP A 90 -7.53 5.43 -15.01
N ILE A 91 -8.61 5.01 -14.36
CA ILE A 91 -8.97 5.50 -13.02
C ILE A 91 -7.93 5.05 -11.98
N TYR A 92 -7.50 3.79 -12.03
CA TYR A 92 -6.50 3.28 -11.10
C TYR A 92 -5.13 3.90 -11.29
N GLU A 93 -4.76 4.32 -12.51
CA GLU A 93 -3.48 5.00 -12.76
C GLU A 93 -3.48 6.45 -12.21
N THR A 94 -4.64 7.05 -12.00
CA THR A 94 -4.75 8.43 -11.47
C THR A 94 -4.12 8.56 -10.08
N GLU A 95 -4.39 7.62 -9.17
CA GLU A 95 -3.89 7.68 -7.79
C GLU A 95 -2.36 7.48 -7.70
N PRO A 96 -1.74 6.47 -8.33
CA PRO A 96 -0.29 6.35 -8.46
C PRO A 96 0.36 7.57 -9.13
N ASN A 97 -0.23 8.14 -10.18
CA ASN A 97 0.30 9.35 -10.81
C ASN A 97 0.26 10.56 -9.86
N TYR A 98 -0.80 10.69 -9.06
CA TYR A 98 -0.88 11.73 -8.05
C TYR A 98 0.26 11.62 -7.03
N TYR A 99 0.44 10.45 -6.41
CA TYR A 99 1.47 10.26 -5.38
C TYR A 99 2.91 10.25 -5.94
N ASN A 100 3.15 9.58 -7.07
CA ASN A 100 4.51 9.40 -7.59
C ASN A 100 5.03 10.58 -8.41
N LYS A 101 4.12 11.38 -9.00
CA LYS A 101 4.48 12.51 -9.88
C LYS A 101 4.03 13.83 -9.29
N PHE A 102 2.72 14.03 -9.10
CA PHE A 102 2.20 15.34 -8.70
C PHE A 102 2.71 15.79 -7.32
N ILE A 103 2.63 14.93 -6.31
CA ILE A 103 3.14 15.23 -4.96
C ILE A 103 4.65 15.50 -4.98
N ARG A 104 5.42 14.69 -5.70
CA ARG A 104 6.86 14.90 -5.84
C ARG A 104 7.21 16.26 -6.45
N GLU A 105 6.52 16.68 -7.51
CA GLU A 105 6.78 17.97 -8.15
C GLU A 105 6.31 19.15 -7.29
N THR A 106 5.18 19.03 -6.60
CA THR A 106 4.70 20.08 -5.68
C THR A 106 5.57 20.24 -4.44
N TYR A 107 6.16 19.16 -3.93
CA TYR A 107 7.12 19.22 -2.83
C TYR A 107 8.33 20.09 -3.17
N LYS A 108 8.81 20.09 -4.42
CA LYS A 108 9.92 20.94 -4.88
C LYS A 108 9.62 22.44 -4.73
N LEU A 109 8.34 22.83 -4.80
CA LEU A 109 7.90 24.22 -4.72
C LEU A 109 7.61 24.63 -3.27
N ASN A 110 6.87 23.79 -2.55
CA ASN A 110 6.31 24.12 -1.25
C ASN A 110 7.20 23.67 -0.07
N LYS A 111 8.00 22.61 -0.22
CA LYS A 111 8.83 22.01 0.84
C LYS A 111 8.05 21.55 2.08
N HIS A 112 6.78 21.22 1.92
CA HIS A 112 5.94 20.60 2.96
C HIS A 112 5.09 19.50 2.34
N ASN A 113 4.91 18.41 3.09
CA ASN A 113 4.04 17.30 2.69
C ASN A 113 2.58 17.70 2.89
N ILE A 114 1.80 17.59 1.82
CA ILE A 114 0.35 17.87 1.81
C ILE A 114 -0.48 16.57 1.84
N VAL A 115 0.19 15.42 1.94
CA VAL A 115 -0.44 14.10 1.94
C VAL A 115 0.02 13.28 3.15
N PRO A 116 -0.79 12.30 3.58
CA PRO A 116 -0.35 11.29 4.54
C PRO A 116 0.90 10.54 4.03
N LYS A 117 1.66 9.98 4.98
CA LYS A 117 2.79 9.10 4.66
C LYS A 117 2.33 7.94 3.77
N HIS A 118 3.05 7.72 2.68
CA HIS A 118 2.77 6.65 1.72
C HIS A 118 4.04 5.89 1.36
N TYR A 119 3.86 4.64 0.93
CA TYR A 119 4.94 3.77 0.49
C TYR A 119 4.72 3.42 -0.99
N LYS A 120 5.81 3.21 -1.73
CA LYS A 120 5.73 2.76 -3.12
C LYS A 120 5.42 1.27 -3.16
N SER A 121 4.47 0.89 -4.01
CA SER A 121 4.20 -0.52 -4.30
C SER A 121 5.29 -1.06 -5.24
N PRO A 122 5.88 -2.23 -4.96
CA PRO A 122 6.76 -2.92 -5.92
C PRO A 122 5.98 -3.52 -7.10
N LYS A 123 4.65 -3.56 -7.00
CA LYS A 123 3.74 -3.95 -8.08
C LYS A 123 3.04 -2.69 -8.59
N PRO A 124 3.44 -2.14 -9.75
CA PRO A 124 2.82 -0.96 -10.32
C PRO A 124 1.37 -1.23 -10.73
#